data_AF-A0A7C6UA58-F1
#
_entry.id   AF-A0A7C6UA58-F1
#
_cell.length_a   1.000
_cell.length_b   1.000
_cell.length_c   1.000
_cell.angle_alpha   90.00
_cell.angle_beta   90.00
_cell.angle_gamma   90.00
#
_symmetry.space_group_name_H-M   'P 1'
#
loop_
_entity.id
_entity.type
_entity.pdbx_description
1 polymer ?
#
loop_
_entity_poly.entity_id
_entity_poly.type
_entity_poly.pdbx_seq_one_letter_code
_entity_poly.pdbx_strand_id
1 'polypeptide(L)'
;MSTPTSQVVAGRTVEFPVPVVAASISGAAFLSRAAVARRLIAEGRQSAVLDRAGAEPVALPGGRTPVTLIHVRYHDVPGNVLGAYHEVGLAFQVRLPGVGVVQHIHELPVDQDFTLAAGNELWGFPKWKGDMVGTAGGALDDARLGPVGSGGAGGVDLRLDTRRGLPLPGRHSLGMDCVQVR
;
A
#
# COMPACT_ATOMS: atom_id res chain seq x y z
N MET A 1 -23.13 -11.62 -12.84
CA MET A 1 -22.04 -10.72 -13.25
C MET A 1 -22.43 -9.33 -12.78
N SER A 2 -21.74 -8.77 -11.78
CA SER A 2 -22.01 -7.37 -11.38
C SER A 2 -21.76 -6.46 -12.56
N THR A 3 -22.66 -5.52 -12.81
CA THR A 3 -22.50 -4.49 -13.83
C THR A 3 -21.16 -3.77 -13.60
N PRO A 4 -20.28 -3.63 -14.60
CA PRO A 4 -19.07 -2.86 -14.44
C PRO A 4 -19.46 -1.43 -14.03
N THR A 5 -18.97 -1.02 -12.87
CA THR A 5 -19.09 0.35 -12.41
C THR A 5 -17.90 1.13 -12.95
N SER A 6 -18.13 2.39 -13.32
CA SER A 6 -17.08 3.31 -13.73
C SER A 6 -17.13 4.59 -12.92
N GLN A 7 -15.97 5.19 -12.70
CA GLN A 7 -15.85 6.49 -12.04
C GLN A 7 -14.83 7.34 -12.78
N VAL A 8 -15.04 8.66 -12.76
CA VAL A 8 -14.10 9.62 -13.36
C VAL A 8 -13.21 10.17 -12.25
N VAL A 9 -11.90 10.05 -12.43
CA VAL A 9 -10.89 10.61 -11.52
C VAL A 9 -9.84 11.35 -12.31
N ALA A 10 -9.52 12.58 -11.91
CA ALA A 10 -8.58 13.45 -12.62
C ALA A 10 -8.82 13.50 -14.16
N GLY A 11 -10.10 13.53 -14.56
CA GLY A 11 -10.51 13.58 -15.96
C GLY A 11 -10.42 12.26 -16.74
N ARG A 12 -10.07 11.15 -16.08
CA ARG A 12 -9.98 9.82 -16.70
C ARG A 12 -11.07 8.90 -16.16
N THR A 13 -11.76 8.19 -17.05
CA THR A 13 -12.70 7.13 -16.67
C THR A 13 -11.92 5.87 -16.26
N VAL A 14 -12.24 5.35 -15.07
CA VAL A 14 -11.71 4.10 -14.53
C VAL A 14 -12.86 3.11 -14.39
N GLU A 15 -12.72 1.94 -15.01
CA GLU A 15 -13.68 0.85 -14.92
C GLU A 15 -13.25 -0.18 -13.87
N PHE A 16 -14.21 -0.70 -13.12
CA PHE A 16 -13.99 -1.72 -12.10
C PHE A 16 -14.35 -3.13 -12.58
N PRO A 17 -13.60 -4.16 -12.16
CA PRO A 17 -12.40 -4.10 -11.31
C PRO A 17 -11.19 -3.53 -12.07
N VAL A 18 -10.30 -2.83 -11.36
CA VAL A 18 -9.08 -2.26 -11.95
C VAL A 18 -8.00 -3.34 -12.04
N PRO A 19 -7.61 -3.81 -13.24
CA PRO A 19 -6.63 -4.87 -13.37
C PRO A 19 -5.20 -4.37 -13.11
N VAL A 20 -4.41 -5.20 -12.44
CA VAL A 20 -2.95 -5.10 -12.38
C VAL A 20 -2.38 -6.27 -13.17
N VAL A 21 -1.97 -5.99 -14.41
CA VAL A 21 -1.40 -6.96 -15.35
C VAL A 21 0.05 -7.28 -15.01
N ALA A 22 0.85 -6.26 -14.71
CA ALA A 22 2.26 -6.43 -14.40
C ALA A 22 2.74 -5.44 -13.33
N ALA A 23 3.32 -5.97 -12.26
CA ALA A 23 4.00 -5.22 -11.23
C ALA A 23 5.13 -6.05 -10.64
N SER A 24 6.17 -5.39 -10.15
CA SER A 24 7.20 -5.98 -9.31
C SER A 24 7.00 -5.50 -7.89
N ILE A 25 7.06 -6.40 -6.92
CA ILE A 25 6.92 -6.09 -5.50
C ILE A 25 8.07 -6.68 -4.72
N SER A 26 8.61 -5.90 -3.79
CA SER A 26 9.42 -6.42 -2.68
C SER A 26 8.82 -5.93 -1.39
N GLY A 27 8.99 -6.70 -0.32
CA GLY A 27 8.50 -6.29 0.97
C GLY A 27 9.12 -7.07 2.11
N ALA A 28 8.94 -6.55 3.31
CA ALA A 28 9.33 -7.17 4.55
C ALA A 28 8.16 -7.13 5.53
N ALA A 29 7.93 -8.24 6.21
CA ALA A 29 7.08 -8.31 7.38
C ALA A 29 7.95 -8.51 8.62
N PHE A 30 7.77 -7.66 9.64
CA PHE A 30 8.56 -7.71 10.87
C PHE A 30 7.71 -7.30 12.08
N LEU A 31 8.24 -7.55 13.29
CA LEU A 31 7.56 -7.17 14.53
C LEU A 31 8.02 -5.80 15.01
N SER A 32 7.07 -4.94 15.36
CA SER A 32 7.31 -3.68 16.06
C SER A 32 6.62 -3.65 17.41
N ARG A 33 6.79 -2.58 18.18
CA ARG A 33 6.08 -2.34 19.44
C ARG A 33 4.63 -1.97 19.16
N ALA A 34 3.68 -2.72 19.72
CA ALA A 34 2.24 -2.47 19.54
C ALA A 34 1.84 -1.05 19.98
N ALA A 35 2.46 -0.54 21.06
CA ALA A 35 2.23 0.83 21.53
C ALA A 35 2.65 1.91 20.51
N VAL A 36 3.68 1.66 19.70
CA VAL A 36 4.10 2.61 18.65
C VAL A 36 3.11 2.58 17.49
N ALA A 37 2.70 1.39 17.04
CA ALA A 37 1.70 1.26 15.98
C ALA A 37 0.38 1.94 16.38
N ARG A 38 -0.08 1.73 17.61
CA ARG A 38 -1.27 2.41 18.15
C ARG A 38 -1.14 3.94 18.10
N ARG A 39 0.00 4.48 18.53
CA ARG A 39 0.24 5.92 18.49
C ARG A 39 0.23 6.45 17.05
N LEU A 40 0.96 5.80 16.15
CA LEU A 40 1.00 6.19 14.74
C LEU A 40 -0.39 6.17 14.11
N ILE A 41 -1.16 5.11 14.35
CA ILE A 41 -2.55 5.00 13.86
C ILE A 41 -3.42 6.13 14.38
N ALA A 42 -3.33 6.47 15.67
CA ALA A 42 -4.10 7.56 16.28
C ALA A 42 -3.73 8.94 15.71
N GLU A 43 -2.47 9.14 15.33
CA GLU A 43 -1.96 10.37 14.68
C GLU A 43 -2.18 10.39 13.16
N GLY A 44 -2.59 9.27 12.57
CA GLY A 44 -2.72 9.09 11.12
C GLY A 44 -3.97 9.71 10.51
N ARG A 45 -3.96 9.91 9.18
CA ARG A 45 -5.07 10.55 8.43
C ARG A 45 -6.40 9.81 8.51
N GLN A 46 -6.35 8.50 8.76
CA GLN A 46 -7.52 7.63 8.84
C GLN A 46 -7.95 7.32 10.28
N SER A 47 -7.36 7.98 11.30
CA SER A 47 -7.62 7.71 12.72
C SER A 47 -9.10 7.75 13.08
N ALA A 48 -9.81 8.82 12.68
CA ALA A 48 -11.25 8.97 12.97
C ALA A 48 -12.12 7.83 12.41
N VAL A 49 -11.74 7.26 11.26
CA VAL A 49 -12.44 6.13 10.64
C VAL A 49 -12.17 4.85 11.42
N LEU A 50 -10.92 4.63 11.82
CA LEU A 50 -10.51 3.46 12.60
C LEU A 50 -11.10 3.49 14.02
N ASP A 51 -11.10 4.66 14.66
CA ASP A 51 -11.68 4.85 15.99
C ASP A 51 -13.18 4.57 15.99
N ARG A 52 -13.92 5.11 15.01
CA ARG A 52 -15.36 4.82 14.84
C ARG A 52 -15.61 3.33 14.61
N ALA A 53 -14.73 2.68 13.84
CA ALA A 53 -14.82 1.25 13.56
C ALA A 53 -14.38 0.36 14.75
N GLY A 54 -13.85 0.94 15.84
CA GLY A 54 -13.30 0.18 16.96
C GLY A 54 -12.08 -0.67 16.58
N ALA A 55 -11.31 -0.22 15.59
CA ALA A 55 -10.16 -0.94 15.08
C ALA A 55 -8.99 -0.91 16.07
N GLU A 56 -8.37 -2.06 16.30
CA GLU A 56 -7.30 -2.20 17.27
C GLU A 56 -6.10 -2.96 16.68
N PRO A 57 -4.84 -2.49 16.82
CA PRO A 57 -3.69 -3.24 16.32
C PRO A 57 -3.65 -4.66 16.88
N VAL A 58 -3.29 -5.62 16.04
CA VAL A 58 -3.05 -7.00 16.48
C VAL A 58 -1.88 -7.01 17.46
N ALA A 59 -2.14 -7.41 18.71
CA ALA A 59 -1.12 -7.54 19.74
C ALA A 59 -0.70 -9.02 19.89
N LEU A 60 0.59 -9.26 19.75
CA LEU A 60 1.27 -10.52 20.01
C LEU A 60 1.93 -10.48 21.40
N PRO A 61 2.30 -11.65 21.97
CA PRO A 61 3.04 -11.72 23.23
C PRO A 61 4.26 -10.78 23.25
N GLY A 62 4.52 -10.17 24.41
CA GLY A 62 5.60 -9.18 24.57
C GLY A 62 5.29 -7.79 24.00
N GLY A 63 4.01 -7.48 23.77
CA GLY A 63 3.57 -6.16 23.28
C GLY A 63 4.07 -5.87 21.87
N ARG A 64 4.09 -6.90 21.01
CA ARG A 64 4.54 -6.81 19.62
C ARG A 64 3.37 -6.77 18.66
N THR A 65 3.58 -6.24 17.47
CA THR A 65 2.59 -6.23 16.40
C THR A 65 3.25 -6.43 15.04
N PRO A 66 2.64 -7.18 14.11
CA PRO A 66 3.13 -7.29 12.74
C PRO A 66 3.04 -5.95 11.99
N VAL A 67 4.11 -5.63 11.29
CA VAL A 67 4.22 -4.48 10.37
C VAL A 67 4.62 -5.03 9.01
N THR A 68 3.98 -4.51 7.97
CA THR A 68 4.32 -4.83 6.57
C THR A 68 4.83 -3.56 5.91
N LEU A 69 5.99 -3.66 5.27
CA LEU A 69 6.55 -2.62 4.43
C LEU A 69 6.73 -3.17 3.01
N ILE A 70 6.24 -2.47 2.00
CA ILE A 70 6.35 -2.88 0.60
C ILE A 70 6.87 -1.73 -0.27
N HIS A 71 7.56 -2.10 -1.34
CA HIS A 71 7.81 -1.25 -2.49
C HIS A 71 7.28 -1.98 -3.72
N VAL A 72 6.45 -1.28 -4.49
CA VAL A 72 5.83 -1.78 -5.71
C VAL A 72 6.23 -0.88 -6.88
N ARG A 73 6.71 -1.49 -7.95
CA ARG A 73 6.85 -0.86 -9.26
C ARG A 73 5.79 -1.43 -10.18
N TYR A 74 4.82 -0.60 -10.55
CA TYR A 74 3.87 -0.92 -11.61
C TYR A 74 4.51 -0.66 -12.97
N HIS A 75 4.35 -1.61 -13.90
CA HIS A 75 5.00 -1.58 -15.20
C HIS A 75 4.11 -0.93 -16.26
N ASP A 76 4.73 -0.27 -17.24
CA ASP A 76 4.02 0.32 -18.36
C ASP A 76 3.74 -0.76 -19.40
N VAL A 77 2.58 -1.41 -19.28
CA VAL A 77 2.15 -2.49 -20.18
C VAL A 77 0.68 -2.31 -20.55
N PRO A 78 0.26 -2.76 -21.75
CA PRO A 78 -1.15 -2.77 -22.12
C PRO A 78 -2.00 -3.50 -21.06
N GLY A 79 -3.04 -2.81 -20.59
CA GLY A 79 -3.95 -3.31 -19.56
C GLY A 79 -3.65 -2.87 -18.13
N ASN A 80 -2.45 -2.34 -17.82
CA ASN A 80 -2.23 -1.59 -16.58
C ASN A 80 -2.87 -0.20 -16.71
N VAL A 81 -4.18 -0.11 -16.49
CA VAL A 81 -4.94 1.13 -16.76
C VAL A 81 -4.53 2.32 -15.89
N LEU A 82 -3.86 2.08 -14.76
CA LEU A 82 -3.34 3.15 -13.90
C LEU A 82 -1.98 3.71 -14.37
N GLY A 83 -1.32 3.05 -15.33
CA GLY A 83 0.01 3.41 -15.82
C GLY A 83 1.16 2.85 -14.97
N ALA A 84 2.38 3.27 -15.28
CA ALA A 84 3.57 2.95 -14.51
C ALA A 84 3.82 3.96 -13.39
N TYR A 85 4.14 3.45 -12.20
CA TYR A 85 4.41 4.28 -11.03
C TYR A 85 5.12 3.46 -9.94
N HIS A 86 5.76 4.17 -9.02
CA HIS A 86 6.24 3.64 -7.76
C HIS A 86 5.24 3.88 -6.64
N GLU A 87 5.13 2.89 -5.76
CA GLU A 87 4.35 2.96 -4.52
C GLU A 87 5.16 2.33 -3.39
N VAL A 88 5.21 3.01 -2.24
CA VAL A 88 5.73 2.43 -1.00
C VAL A 88 4.57 2.35 -0.02
N GLY A 89 4.44 1.24 0.69
CA GLY A 89 3.33 1.02 1.62
C GLY A 89 3.83 0.60 2.99
N LEU A 90 3.38 1.30 4.03
CA LEU A 90 3.52 0.89 5.43
C LEU A 90 2.15 0.49 5.96
N ALA A 91 2.01 -0.74 6.44
CA ALA A 91 0.74 -1.27 6.91
C ALA A 91 0.87 -1.98 8.26
N PHE A 92 -0.21 -1.94 9.04
CA PHE A 92 -0.36 -2.66 10.31
C PHE A 92 -1.50 -3.66 10.20
N GLN A 93 -1.37 -4.81 10.87
CA GLN A 93 -2.52 -5.67 11.10
C GLN A 93 -3.41 -5.08 12.18
N VAL A 94 -4.69 -4.87 11.87
CA VAL A 94 -5.69 -4.42 12.84
C VAL A 94 -6.84 -5.43 12.92
N ARG A 95 -7.41 -5.55 14.12
CA ARG A 95 -8.63 -6.29 14.39
C ARG A 95 -9.79 -5.31 14.33
N LEU A 96 -10.76 -5.63 13.48
CA LEU A 96 -12.03 -4.92 13.33
C LEU A 96 -13.16 -5.78 13.90
N PRO A 97 -13.97 -5.25 14.83
CA PRO A 97 -15.20 -5.90 15.30
C PRO A 97 -16.11 -6.30 14.13
N GLY A 98 -16.62 -7.55 14.15
CA GLY A 98 -17.51 -8.06 13.10
C GLY A 98 -16.86 -8.41 11.75
N VAL A 99 -15.59 -8.02 11.51
CA VAL A 99 -14.86 -8.30 10.27
C VAL A 99 -13.72 -9.30 10.49
N GLY A 100 -12.94 -9.14 11.56
CA GLY A 100 -11.76 -9.97 11.83
C GLY A 100 -10.45 -9.19 11.67
N VAL A 101 -9.37 -9.85 11.26
CA VAL A 101 -8.05 -9.23 11.08
C VAL A 101 -7.90 -8.77 9.64
N VAL A 102 -7.55 -7.49 9.45
CA VAL A 102 -7.29 -6.89 8.13
C VAL A 102 -5.96 -6.14 8.13
N GLN A 103 -5.48 -5.78 6.93
CA GLN A 103 -4.36 -4.85 6.78
C GLN A 103 -4.89 -3.41 6.75
N HIS A 104 -4.47 -2.60 7.70
CA HIS A 104 -4.63 -1.15 7.63
C HIS A 104 -3.38 -0.56 6.97
N ILE A 105 -3.54 -0.06 5.75
CA ILE A 105 -2.49 0.72 5.07
C ILE A 105 -2.42 2.08 5.75
N HIS A 106 -1.32 2.35 6.44
CA HIS A 106 -1.12 3.54 7.24
C HIS A 106 -0.51 4.69 6.43
N GLU A 107 0.52 4.40 5.64
CA GLU A 107 1.14 5.32 4.70
C GLU A 107 1.21 4.66 3.33
N LEU A 108 0.89 5.41 2.28
CA LEU A 108 0.94 4.92 0.90
C LEU A 108 1.45 5.98 -0.09
N PRO A 109 2.69 6.48 0.08
CA PRO A 109 3.27 7.40 -0.89
C PRO A 109 3.30 6.81 -2.30
N VAL A 110 3.14 7.69 -3.29
CA VAL A 110 3.23 7.38 -4.73
C VAL A 110 3.96 8.51 -5.48
N ASP A 111 4.50 8.18 -6.65
CA ASP A 111 5.26 9.11 -7.50
C ASP A 111 4.48 9.67 -8.70
N GLN A 112 3.22 9.27 -8.93
CA GLN A 112 2.36 9.80 -10.00
C GLN A 112 1.10 10.49 -9.46
N ASP A 113 0.73 11.61 -10.08
CA ASP A 113 -0.40 12.44 -9.63
C ASP A 113 -1.74 11.75 -9.88
N PHE A 114 -1.85 11.05 -11.01
CA PHE A 114 -3.04 10.29 -11.32
C PHE A 114 -3.31 9.19 -10.29
N THR A 115 -2.28 8.43 -9.91
CA THR A 115 -2.42 7.32 -8.96
C THR A 115 -2.63 7.80 -7.52
N LEU A 116 -2.18 9.02 -7.20
CA LEU A 116 -2.51 9.72 -5.96
C LEU A 116 -4.01 10.02 -5.90
N ALA A 117 -4.53 10.69 -6.92
CA ALA A 117 -5.96 11.03 -7.01
C ALA A 117 -6.83 9.75 -7.02
N ALA A 118 -6.53 8.79 -7.90
CA ALA A 118 -7.25 7.53 -8.01
C ALA A 118 -7.25 6.76 -6.68
N GLY A 119 -6.09 6.65 -6.01
CA GLY A 119 -5.98 5.97 -4.72
C GLY A 119 -6.89 6.56 -3.64
N ASN A 120 -6.87 7.89 -3.52
CA ASN A 120 -7.60 8.62 -2.48
C ASN A 120 -9.10 8.68 -2.78
N GLU A 121 -9.49 8.94 -4.03
CA GLU A 121 -10.89 9.16 -4.40
C GLU A 121 -11.68 7.85 -4.54
N LEU A 122 -11.09 6.82 -5.15
CA LEU A 122 -11.81 5.57 -5.44
C LEU A 122 -11.86 4.62 -4.24
N TRP A 123 -10.77 4.53 -3.48
CA TRP A 123 -10.60 3.55 -2.41
C TRP A 123 -10.39 4.17 -1.03
N GLY A 124 -10.19 5.49 -0.95
CA GLY A 124 -9.94 6.17 0.33
C GLY A 124 -8.57 5.90 0.93
N PHE A 125 -7.58 5.43 0.14
CA PHE A 125 -6.23 5.19 0.65
C PHE A 125 -5.57 6.47 1.19
N PRO A 126 -4.60 6.39 2.12
CA PRO A 126 -3.91 7.56 2.64
C PRO A 126 -2.73 7.97 1.74
N LYS A 127 -2.94 8.09 0.43
CA LYS A 127 -1.84 8.37 -0.50
C LYS A 127 -1.35 9.81 -0.37
N TRP A 128 -0.05 10.00 -0.62
CA TRP A 128 0.58 11.30 -0.76
C TRP A 128 1.70 11.28 -1.78
N LYS A 129 2.07 12.46 -2.26
CA LYS A 129 3.05 12.60 -3.32
C LYS A 129 4.46 12.70 -2.78
N GLY A 130 5.37 11.91 -3.35
CA GLY A 130 6.81 12.14 -3.23
C GLY A 130 7.52 11.66 -4.49
N ASP A 131 8.72 12.18 -4.71
CA ASP A 131 9.54 11.70 -5.82
C ASP A 131 10.16 10.37 -5.43
N MET A 132 10.12 9.39 -6.34
CA MET A 132 10.71 8.08 -6.11
C MET A 132 11.61 7.64 -7.24
N VAL A 133 12.68 6.95 -6.86
CA VAL A 133 13.58 6.25 -7.77
C VAL A 133 13.95 4.91 -7.16
N GLY A 134 14.13 3.90 -8.00
CA GLY A 134 14.46 2.58 -7.49
C GLY A 134 14.11 1.42 -8.41
N THR A 135 14.38 0.22 -7.92
CA THR A 135 14.02 -1.04 -8.55
C THR A 135 13.28 -1.94 -7.57
N ALA A 136 12.25 -2.66 -8.04
CA ALA A 136 11.44 -3.56 -7.21
C ALA A 136 11.42 -4.99 -7.76
N GLY A 137 11.16 -5.97 -6.89
CA GLY A 137 10.98 -7.39 -7.20
C GLY A 137 12.26 -8.15 -7.58
N GLY A 138 13.43 -7.56 -7.33
CA GLY A 138 14.74 -8.15 -7.60
C GLY A 138 15.31 -8.96 -6.44
N ALA A 139 16.57 -9.39 -6.60
CA ALA A 139 17.40 -9.90 -5.49
C ALA A 139 17.96 -8.77 -4.60
N LEU A 140 17.87 -7.55 -5.10
CA LEU A 140 18.08 -6.34 -4.34
C LEU A 140 16.98 -5.40 -4.78
N ASP A 141 16.30 -4.81 -3.81
CA ASP A 141 15.40 -3.70 -4.02
C ASP A 141 15.98 -2.49 -3.31
N ASP A 142 16.05 -1.41 -4.07
CA ASP A 142 16.39 -0.08 -3.59
C ASP A 142 15.27 0.86 -3.99
N ALA A 143 14.73 1.59 -3.02
CA ALA A 143 13.79 2.67 -3.26
C ALA A 143 14.24 3.87 -2.44
N ARG A 144 14.24 5.04 -3.07
CA ARG A 144 14.43 6.31 -2.39
C ARG A 144 13.21 7.16 -2.61
N LEU A 145 12.60 7.60 -1.53
CA LEU A 145 11.44 8.48 -1.51
C LEU A 145 11.87 9.82 -0.93
N GLY A 146 11.78 10.87 -1.73
CA GLY A 146 12.08 12.23 -1.31
C GLY A 146 10.88 13.15 -1.44
N PRO A 147 10.99 14.39 -0.93
CA PRO A 147 10.01 15.44 -1.19
C PRO A 147 9.81 15.67 -2.70
N VAL A 148 8.66 16.24 -3.08
CA VAL A 148 8.40 16.59 -4.50
C VAL A 148 9.46 17.58 -5.01
N GLY A 149 10.01 17.29 -6.19
CA GLY A 149 11.09 18.08 -6.81
C GLY A 149 12.50 17.68 -6.35
N SER A 150 12.65 16.68 -5.48
CA SER A 150 13.96 16.20 -5.00
C SER A 150 14.58 15.11 -5.90
N GLY A 151 13.82 14.52 -6.82
CA GLY A 151 14.27 13.34 -7.57
C GLY A 151 14.53 12.12 -6.68
N GLY A 152 13.85 12.05 -5.53
CA GLY A 152 14.04 10.99 -4.52
C GLY A 152 15.15 11.27 -3.51
N ALA A 153 15.75 12.47 -3.51
CA ALA A 153 16.80 12.84 -2.55
C ALA A 153 16.24 13.35 -1.21
N GLY A 154 16.99 13.17 -0.12
CA GLY A 154 16.74 13.83 1.16
C GLY A 154 15.48 13.36 1.90
N GLY A 155 15.10 12.08 1.75
CA GLY A 155 13.93 11.51 2.42
C GLY A 155 14.16 10.09 2.97
N VAL A 156 13.19 9.20 2.74
CA VAL A 156 13.20 7.83 3.22
C VAL A 156 13.94 6.94 2.24
N ASP A 157 15.03 6.33 2.70
CA ASP A 157 15.74 5.28 1.98
C ASP A 157 15.18 3.91 2.41
N LEU A 158 14.53 3.23 1.47
CA LEU A 158 14.19 1.82 1.58
C LEU A 158 15.26 1.01 0.87
N ARG A 159 15.91 0.11 1.61
CA ARG A 159 16.75 -0.94 1.01
C ARG A 159 16.32 -2.28 1.54
N LEU A 160 15.97 -3.17 0.62
CA LEU A 160 15.57 -4.53 0.88
C LEU A 160 16.58 -5.43 0.17
N ASP A 161 17.50 -6.00 0.95
CA ASP A 161 18.38 -7.07 0.47
C ASP A 161 17.62 -8.40 0.57
N THR A 162 17.14 -8.88 -0.58
CA THR A 162 16.30 -10.05 -0.70
C THR A 162 17.07 -11.18 -1.34
N ARG A 163 17.40 -12.21 -0.57
CA ARG A 163 17.88 -13.44 -1.19
C ARG A 163 16.73 -14.08 -1.96
N ARG A 164 16.97 -14.50 -3.21
CA ARG A 164 15.97 -15.26 -3.97
C ARG A 164 15.59 -16.50 -3.17
N GLY A 165 14.33 -16.53 -2.72
CA GLY A 165 13.75 -17.67 -2.03
C GLY A 165 13.34 -18.78 -2.99
N LEU A 166 12.60 -19.75 -2.46
CA LEU A 166 11.95 -20.77 -3.27
C LEU A 166 10.77 -20.14 -4.03
N PRO A 167 10.62 -20.41 -5.35
CA PRO A 167 9.44 -19.98 -6.09
C PRO A 167 8.17 -20.52 -5.44
N LEU A 168 7.14 -19.68 -5.31
CA LEU A 168 5.81 -20.15 -4.93
C LEU A 168 5.19 -20.88 -6.14
N PRO A 169 4.88 -22.18 -6.04
CA PRO A 169 4.38 -22.94 -7.17
C PRO A 169 2.92 -22.59 -7.47
N GLY A 170 2.60 -22.51 -8.76
CA GLY A 170 1.24 -22.29 -9.25
C GLY A 170 0.97 -20.84 -9.67
N ARG A 171 -0.27 -20.61 -10.12
CA ARG A 171 -0.77 -19.27 -10.45
C ARG A 171 -1.70 -18.83 -9.33
N HIS A 172 -1.35 -17.73 -8.68
CA HIS A 172 -2.18 -17.15 -7.62
C HIS A 172 -2.90 -15.92 -8.15
N SER A 173 -4.18 -15.81 -7.82
CA SER A 173 -4.94 -14.58 -8.01
C SER A 173 -5.05 -13.90 -6.65
N LEU A 174 -4.65 -12.64 -6.58
CA LEU A 174 -4.88 -11.80 -5.41
C LEU A 174 -5.96 -10.78 -5.76
N GLY A 175 -6.99 -10.72 -4.92
CA GLY A 175 -7.96 -9.64 -4.91
C GLY A 175 -7.67 -8.74 -3.72
N MET A 176 -7.79 -7.43 -3.90
CA MET A 176 -7.78 -6.47 -2.81
C MET A 176 -9.18 -5.90 -2.66
N ASP A 177 -9.88 -6.35 -1.62
CA ASP A 177 -11.21 -5.85 -1.28
C ASP A 177 -11.09 -4.81 -0.18
N CYS A 178 -11.45 -3.56 -0.49
CA CYS A 178 -11.50 -2.49 0.50
C CYS A 178 -12.76 -2.67 1.36
N VAL A 179 -12.58 -2.75 2.67
CA VAL A 179 -13.71 -2.83 3.60
C VAL A 179 -14.22 -1.42 3.88
N GLN A 180 -15.45 -1.15 3.46
CA GLN A 180 -16.13 0.07 3.87
C GLN A 180 -16.60 -0.08 5.32
N VAL A 181 -15.99 0.68 6.22
CA VAL A 181 -16.45 0.83 7.60
C VAL A 181 -17.38 2.05 7.69
N ARG A 182 -18.52 1.90 8.38
CA ARG A 182 -19.54 2.95 8.56
C ARG A 182 -19.27 3.75 9.83
#